data_AF-L9LD03-F1
#
_entry.id   AF-L9LD03-F1
#
_cell.length_a   1.000
_cell.length_b   1.000
_cell.length_c   1.000
_cell.angle_alpha   90.00
_cell.angle_beta   90.00
_cell.angle_gamma   90.00
#
_symmetry.space_group_name_H-M   'P 1'
#
loop_
_entity.id
_entity.type
_entity.pdbx_description
1 polymer ?
#
loop_
_entity_poly.entity_id
_entity_poly.type
_entity_poly.pdbx_seq_one_letter_code
_entity_poly.pdbx_strand_id
1 'polypeptide(L)'
;FKDCSNGCASGSSGGGESKDVLESFKAKDLIITPATVLKEKPDPSTLVFGAAFTDHMLTVEWSSEFGWEKPHIKPLQNLSLHPGSSALHYAVELFEGMKAFRGVDNKIRLFRPNLNMDRMYRSAVRATLPVFDKEELLECIQQLVRLDQEWVPYSTSASLYIRPTFVGTEPSLGVKKPTKALLFVILSPVGPYFSSGSFNPVSLWANPKYVRAWKGGTGDCKMGGNYGASLFAQCEAADNGCQQVLWLYGEDEQITEVGTMNLFLYWINEDGEEELATPPLDGIILPGVTRRCILDLALEWGEFKVSERYLTMDNLTAALEGNRVKEMFGSGTACVVCPVSDILYRGEMMHIPTMENGPKLASRILSKLTDIQDCKALHSPSMAFGTRMTNCSPCSTGYIFFGIVRSEHVTSKLSIYQEFCADCKRRLAKAI
;
A
#
# COMPACT_ATOMS: atom_id res chain seq x y z
N PHE A 1 -39.45 -3.72 22.57
CA PHE A 1 -40.13 -3.57 23.87
C PHE A 1 -39.89 -2.15 24.37
N LYS A 2 -41.00 -1.42 24.55
CA LYS A 2 -41.27 -0.11 25.18
C LYS A 2 -40.15 0.88 25.56
N ASP A 3 -40.39 2.10 25.10
CA ASP A 3 -39.98 3.43 25.59
C ASP A 3 -39.62 3.56 27.06
N CYS A 4 -38.59 4.38 27.31
CA CYS A 4 -38.49 5.25 28.48
C CYS A 4 -37.83 6.57 28.07
N SER A 5 -38.68 7.53 27.67
CA SER A 5 -38.35 8.94 27.58
C SER A 5 -38.56 9.57 28.96
N ASN A 6 -37.54 10.22 29.53
CA ASN A 6 -37.74 11.29 30.51
C ASN A 6 -36.56 12.26 30.43
N GLY A 7 -36.87 13.52 30.12
CA GLY A 7 -35.91 14.59 30.00
C GLY A 7 -35.57 15.25 31.33
N CYS A 8 -34.38 15.84 31.39
CA CYS A 8 -34.05 16.96 32.27
C CYS A 8 -33.31 18.02 31.45
N ALA A 9 -33.74 19.26 31.63
CA ALA A 9 -33.28 20.44 30.90
C ALA A 9 -32.00 21.06 31.48
N SER A 10 -31.30 21.78 30.60
CA SER A 10 -30.45 22.96 30.82
C SER A 10 -29.36 22.91 31.90
N GLY A 11 -28.12 22.75 31.45
CA GLY A 11 -26.91 23.16 32.17
C GLY A 11 -25.88 23.69 31.18
N SER A 12 -25.80 25.01 31.04
CA SER A 12 -24.70 25.69 30.37
C SER A 12 -23.40 25.45 31.11
N SER A 13 -22.40 24.86 30.46
CA SER A 13 -21.01 24.95 30.88
C SER A 13 -20.14 24.97 29.63
N GLY A 14 -19.36 26.04 29.49
CA GLY A 14 -18.45 26.23 28.37
C GLY A 14 -17.38 25.14 28.37
N GLY A 15 -17.36 24.35 27.31
CA GLY A 15 -16.21 23.54 26.94
C GLY A 15 -15.43 24.33 25.89
N GLY A 16 -14.33 24.95 26.30
CA GLY A 16 -13.33 25.39 25.34
C GLY A 16 -12.89 24.18 24.53
N GLU A 17 -12.98 24.28 23.21
CA GLU A 17 -12.28 23.36 22.31
C GLU A 17 -10.78 23.52 22.58
N SER A 18 -10.24 22.69 23.47
CA SER A 18 -8.82 22.42 23.47
C SER A 18 -8.52 21.75 22.13
N LYS A 19 -8.03 22.55 21.18
CA LYS A 19 -7.19 22.05 20.11
C LYS A 19 -5.96 21.44 20.78
N ASP A 20 -6.09 20.23 21.29
CA ASP A 20 -4.95 19.37 21.55
C ASP A 20 -4.32 19.13 20.20
N VAL A 21 -3.36 19.99 19.87
CA VAL A 21 -2.41 19.73 18.81
C VAL A 21 -1.73 18.45 19.25
N LEU A 22 -2.10 17.34 18.61
CA LEU A 22 -1.40 16.07 18.73
C LEU A 22 0.10 16.35 18.61
N GLU A 23 0.82 16.30 19.73
CA GLU A 23 2.26 16.55 19.78
C GLU A 23 2.97 15.38 19.10
N SER A 24 3.08 15.48 17.78
CA SER A 24 3.84 14.58 16.92
C SER A 24 5.26 15.09 16.74
N PHE A 25 6.19 14.19 16.42
CA PHE A 25 7.49 14.58 15.84
C PHE A 25 7.27 15.40 14.56
N LYS A 26 8.25 16.25 14.23
CA LYS A 26 8.21 17.14 13.08
C LYS A 26 9.43 16.93 12.18
N ALA A 27 9.20 16.87 10.87
CA ALA A 27 10.26 16.69 9.87
C ALA A 27 11.23 17.87 9.85
N LYS A 28 10.80 19.07 10.25
CA LYS A 28 11.71 20.22 10.40
C LYS A 28 12.77 20.03 11.50
N ASP A 29 12.52 19.14 12.46
CA ASP A 29 13.41 18.87 13.60
C ASP A 29 14.30 17.63 13.37
N LEU A 30 14.34 17.15 12.12
CA LEU A 30 15.07 15.96 11.70
C LEU A 30 16.59 16.13 11.89
N ILE A 31 17.19 15.18 12.61
CA ILE A 31 18.63 15.12 12.83
C ILE A 31 19.22 14.10 11.85
N ILE A 32 20.07 14.56 10.95
CA ILE A 32 20.72 13.72 9.94
C ILE A 32 22.17 13.44 10.36
N THR A 33 22.51 12.17 10.52
CA THR A 33 23.86 11.66 10.77
C THR A 33 24.27 10.78 9.59
N PRO A 34 25.01 11.31 8.60
CA PRO A 34 25.43 10.52 7.45
C PRO A 34 26.39 9.39 7.84
N ALA A 35 26.31 8.26 7.13
CA ALA A 35 27.30 7.21 7.21
C ALA A 35 28.65 7.69 6.68
N THR A 36 29.74 7.33 7.36
CA THR A 36 31.11 7.67 6.95
C THR A 36 31.66 6.70 5.90
N VAL A 37 31.09 5.49 5.82
CA VAL A 37 31.42 4.46 4.82
C VAL A 37 30.12 4.07 4.13
N LEU A 38 30.07 4.27 2.81
CA LEU A 38 28.93 3.92 1.97
C LEU A 38 29.14 2.53 1.36
N LYS A 39 28.07 1.73 1.31
CA LYS A 39 28.10 0.42 0.67
C LYS A 39 28.02 0.55 -0.84
N GLU A 40 28.60 -0.44 -1.52
CA GLU A 40 28.42 -0.65 -2.96
C GLU A 40 26.96 -1.00 -3.26
N LYS A 41 26.44 -0.49 -4.37
CA LYS A 41 25.05 -0.70 -4.76
C LYS A 41 24.97 -2.03 -5.51
N PRO A 42 24.05 -2.93 -5.15
CA PRO A 42 23.92 -4.23 -5.83
C PRO A 42 23.47 -4.06 -7.29
N ASP A 43 23.81 -5.03 -8.12
CA ASP A 43 23.32 -5.11 -9.50
C ASP A 43 21.79 -5.28 -9.51
N PRO A 44 21.03 -4.33 -10.12
CA PRO A 44 19.57 -4.40 -10.20
C PRO A 44 18.99 -5.70 -10.78
N SER A 45 19.75 -6.42 -11.61
CA SER A 45 19.31 -7.65 -12.26
C SER A 45 19.34 -8.88 -11.35
N THR A 46 20.04 -8.80 -10.20
CA THR A 46 20.22 -9.93 -9.25
C THR A 46 19.51 -9.73 -7.91
N LEU A 47 18.72 -8.66 -7.80
CA LEU A 47 18.08 -8.26 -6.55
C LEU A 47 17.07 -9.29 -6.05
N VAL A 48 17.31 -9.82 -4.84
CA VAL A 48 16.35 -10.60 -4.07
C VAL A 48 15.56 -9.68 -3.13
N PHE A 49 14.24 -9.83 -3.12
CA PHE A 49 13.34 -8.99 -2.34
C PHE A 49 13.72 -8.98 -0.84
N GLY A 50 14.01 -7.80 -0.29
CA GLY A 50 14.25 -7.61 1.15
C GLY A 50 15.59 -8.14 1.67
N ALA A 51 16.53 -8.52 0.79
CA ALA A 51 17.82 -9.09 1.21
C ALA A 51 18.93 -8.05 1.36
N ALA A 52 18.91 -6.99 0.54
CA ALA A 52 19.86 -5.88 0.60
C ALA A 52 19.21 -4.64 1.22
N PHE A 53 19.97 -3.82 1.95
CA PHE A 53 19.48 -2.60 2.61
C PHE A 53 20.40 -1.42 2.34
N THR A 54 19.84 -0.21 2.32
CA THR A 54 20.57 1.04 2.02
C THR A 54 21.44 1.52 3.17
N ASP A 55 22.20 2.60 2.94
CA ASP A 55 23.20 3.12 3.89
C ASP A 55 22.57 3.68 5.18
N HIS A 56 21.35 4.20 5.12
CA HIS A 56 20.69 4.88 6.25
C HIS A 56 19.33 4.27 6.61
N MET A 57 18.85 4.62 7.81
CA MET A 57 17.50 4.34 8.30
C MET A 57 16.93 5.55 9.03
N LEU A 58 15.60 5.67 9.07
CA LEU A 58 14.89 6.62 9.94
C LEU A 58 14.58 5.92 11.28
N THR A 59 14.71 6.63 12.40
CA THR A 59 14.23 6.21 13.72
C THR A 59 13.59 7.37 14.47
N VAL A 60 12.48 7.13 15.15
CA VAL A 60 11.80 8.07 16.03
C VAL A 60 11.31 7.34 17.28
N GLU A 61 11.85 7.72 18.44
CA GLU A 61 11.47 7.15 19.73
C GLU A 61 10.21 7.86 20.27
N TRP A 62 9.43 7.14 21.07
CA TRP A 62 8.30 7.70 21.79
C TRP A 62 8.23 7.16 23.22
N SER A 63 7.80 8.03 24.14
CA SER A 63 7.41 7.63 25.49
C SER A 63 6.10 8.29 25.93
N SER A 64 5.38 7.67 26.85
CA SER A 64 4.16 8.28 27.41
C SER A 64 4.44 9.52 28.26
N GLU A 65 5.67 9.67 28.76
CA GLU A 65 6.08 10.77 29.63
C GLU A 65 6.49 12.02 28.83
N PHE A 66 7.24 11.83 27.74
CA PHE A 66 7.82 12.93 26.95
C PHE A 66 7.23 13.08 25.55
N GLY A 67 6.33 12.17 25.14
CA GLY A 67 5.79 12.16 23.79
C GLY A 67 6.82 11.66 22.77
N TRP A 68 6.76 12.23 21.57
CA TRP A 68 7.65 11.90 20.47
C TRP A 68 8.98 12.65 20.59
N GLU A 69 10.08 11.91 20.47
CA GLU A 69 11.41 12.49 20.33
C GLU A 69 11.65 13.02 18.91
N LYS A 70 12.76 13.75 18.73
CA LYS A 70 13.17 14.21 17.40
C LYS A 70 13.40 13.03 16.46
N PRO A 71 13.02 13.13 15.17
CA PRO A 71 13.29 12.08 14.21
C PRO A 71 14.78 12.09 13.81
N HIS A 72 15.36 10.91 13.62
CA HIS A 72 16.77 10.75 13.23
C HIS A 72 16.90 9.96 11.93
N ILE A 73 17.60 10.50 10.94
CA ILE A 73 18.18 9.70 9.85
C ILE A 73 19.63 9.41 10.21
N LYS A 74 19.98 8.14 10.32
CA LYS A 74 21.31 7.69 10.77
C LYS A 74 21.75 6.44 10.02
N PRO A 75 23.01 5.99 10.12
CA PRO A 75 23.47 4.79 9.43
C PRO A 75 22.64 3.58 9.84
N LEU A 76 22.38 2.68 8.89
CA LEU A 76 21.69 1.42 9.15
C LEU A 76 22.42 0.66 10.27
N GLN A 77 21.69 0.27 11.30
CA GLN A 77 22.24 -0.40 12.46
C GLN A 77 21.23 -1.37 13.09
N ASN A 78 21.72 -2.30 13.90
CA ASN A 78 20.85 -3.15 14.72
C ASN A 78 20.08 -2.30 15.75
N LEU A 79 18.88 -2.75 16.08
CA LEU A 79 18.08 -2.19 17.17
C LEU A 79 18.56 -2.77 18.51
N SER A 80 18.82 -1.89 19.48
CA SER A 80 19.13 -2.29 20.86
C SER A 80 17.85 -2.24 21.69
N LEU A 81 17.16 -3.38 21.81
CA LEU A 81 15.88 -3.49 22.51
C LEU A 81 16.06 -4.13 23.90
N HIS A 82 15.27 -3.68 24.88
CA HIS A 82 15.14 -4.41 26.13
C HIS A 82 14.51 -5.79 25.85
N PRO A 83 14.99 -6.90 26.45
CA PRO A 83 14.47 -8.24 26.13
C PRO A 83 12.98 -8.41 26.48
N GLY A 84 12.46 -7.59 27.38
CA GLY A 84 11.03 -7.54 27.72
C GLY A 84 10.15 -6.73 26.75
N SER A 85 10.70 -6.13 25.69
CA SER A 85 9.95 -5.28 24.74
C SER A 85 8.71 -5.98 24.20
N SER A 86 7.54 -5.36 24.37
CA SER A 86 6.24 -5.98 24.05
C SER A 86 6.06 -6.44 22.60
N ALA A 87 6.79 -5.85 21.63
CA ALA A 87 6.83 -6.38 20.26
C ALA A 87 7.32 -7.84 20.19
N LEU A 88 8.28 -8.21 21.04
CA LEU A 88 8.88 -9.56 21.09
C LEU A 88 7.98 -10.60 21.77
N HIS A 89 7.04 -10.17 22.60
CA HIS A 89 6.22 -11.07 23.45
C HIS A 89 4.76 -11.12 23.03
N TYR A 90 4.20 -9.98 22.61
CA TYR A 90 2.77 -9.81 22.37
C TYR A 90 2.46 -9.24 20.98
N ALA A 91 3.45 -9.21 20.07
CA ALA A 91 3.31 -8.70 18.71
C ALA A 91 2.66 -7.30 18.67
N VAL A 92 3.04 -6.42 19.60
CA VAL A 92 2.66 -4.99 19.58
C VAL A 92 3.47 -4.31 18.47
N GLU A 93 3.12 -4.62 17.23
CA GLU A 93 3.87 -4.20 16.05
C GLU A 93 3.01 -4.15 14.79
N LEU A 94 3.38 -3.24 13.90
CA LEU A 94 2.81 -3.08 12.57
C LEU A 94 3.87 -2.61 11.59
N PHE A 95 3.56 -2.73 10.30
CA PHE A 95 4.45 -2.26 9.24
C PHE A 95 3.68 -1.74 8.03
N GLU A 96 4.40 -1.06 7.15
CA GLU A 96 3.92 -0.64 5.85
C GLU A 96 4.82 -1.13 4.72
N GLY A 97 4.31 -1.02 3.49
CA GLY A 97 5.03 -1.43 2.29
C GLY A 97 4.68 -0.60 1.08
N MET A 98 5.58 0.30 0.70
CA MET A 98 5.46 1.15 -0.49
C MET A 98 6.79 1.19 -1.26
N LYS A 99 6.80 1.86 -2.42
CA LYS A 99 7.96 1.88 -3.32
C LYS A 99 8.27 3.28 -3.81
N ALA A 100 9.57 3.55 -3.99
CA ALA A 100 10.08 4.64 -4.80
C ALA A 100 10.57 4.10 -6.15
N PHE A 101 10.25 4.82 -7.23
CA PHE A 101 10.57 4.45 -8.60
C PHE A 101 11.40 5.55 -9.26
N ARG A 102 12.46 5.17 -9.98
CA ARG A 102 13.23 6.07 -10.83
C ARG A 102 12.60 6.05 -12.22
N GLY A 103 11.93 7.15 -12.57
CA GLY A 103 11.24 7.25 -13.86
C GLY A 103 12.20 7.36 -15.04
N VAL A 104 11.63 7.29 -16.25
CA VAL A 104 12.38 7.43 -17.52
C VAL A 104 13.03 8.81 -17.68
N ASP A 105 12.53 9.81 -16.96
CA ASP A 105 13.09 11.16 -16.85
C ASP A 105 14.13 11.30 -15.72
N ASN A 106 14.58 10.19 -15.16
CA ASN A 106 15.52 10.08 -14.04
C ASN A 106 15.02 10.72 -12.73
N LYS A 107 13.73 11.09 -12.63
CA LYS A 107 13.14 11.61 -11.39
C LYS A 107 12.58 10.49 -10.52
N ILE A 108 12.80 10.60 -9.21
CA ILE A 108 12.30 9.63 -8.22
C ILE A 108 10.89 10.01 -7.77
N ARG A 109 10.00 9.02 -7.67
CA ARG A 109 8.58 9.19 -7.32
C ARG A 109 8.12 8.14 -6.31
N LEU A 110 7.23 8.54 -5.39
CA LEU A 110 6.53 7.62 -4.48
C LEU A 110 5.12 7.35 -5.00
N PHE A 111 4.71 6.09 -5.12
CA PHE A 111 3.38 5.76 -5.62
C PHE A 111 2.31 5.76 -4.51
N ARG A 112 1.34 6.69 -4.59
CA ARG A 112 0.24 6.90 -3.63
C ARG A 112 0.64 6.77 -2.14
N PRO A 113 1.67 7.49 -1.66
CA PRO A 113 2.21 7.29 -0.32
C PRO A 113 1.20 7.64 0.79
N ASN A 114 0.34 8.64 0.60
CA ASN A 114 -0.64 9.06 1.63
C ASN A 114 -1.60 7.92 2.00
N LEU A 115 -1.98 7.03 1.06
CA LEU A 115 -2.82 5.87 1.38
C LEU A 115 -2.10 4.87 2.30
N ASN A 116 -0.78 4.76 2.20
CA ASN A 116 0.02 3.94 3.11
C ASN A 116 0.10 4.62 4.49
N MET A 117 0.24 5.95 4.55
CA MET A 117 0.19 6.69 5.83
C MET A 117 -1.17 6.56 6.52
N ASP A 118 -2.27 6.61 5.75
CA ASP A 118 -3.63 6.40 6.27
C ASP A 118 -3.81 4.99 6.85
N ARG A 119 -3.29 3.96 6.17
CA ARG A 119 -3.37 2.57 6.66
C ARG A 119 -2.44 2.32 7.84
N MET A 120 -1.25 2.93 7.87
CA MET A 120 -0.33 2.86 9.01
C MET A 120 -0.95 3.51 10.24
N TYR A 121 -1.56 4.70 10.09
CA TYR A 121 -2.24 5.40 11.17
C TYR A 121 -3.40 4.57 11.75
N ARG A 122 -4.27 4.01 10.90
CA ARG A 122 -5.36 3.12 11.35
C ARG A 122 -4.84 1.89 12.08
N SER A 123 -3.77 1.27 11.55
CA SER A 123 -3.14 0.12 12.20
C SER A 123 -2.53 0.50 13.56
N ALA A 124 -1.96 1.70 13.70
CA ALA A 124 -1.38 2.19 14.95
C ALA A 124 -2.45 2.39 16.02
N VAL A 125 -3.59 2.99 15.64
CA VAL A 125 -4.76 3.11 16.52
C VAL A 125 -5.25 1.73 16.97
N ARG A 126 -5.40 0.78 16.05
CA ARG A 126 -5.84 -0.59 16.37
C ARG A 126 -4.85 -1.33 17.28
N ALA A 127 -3.56 -1.11 17.11
CA ALA A 127 -2.48 -1.69 17.92
C ALA A 127 -2.27 -0.96 19.26
N THR A 128 -3.01 0.11 19.55
CA THR A 128 -2.82 1.00 20.71
C THR A 128 -1.45 1.68 20.79
N LEU A 129 -0.73 1.72 19.66
CA LEU A 129 0.52 2.47 19.49
C LEU A 129 0.24 3.98 19.45
N PRO A 130 1.25 4.82 19.73
CA PRO A 130 1.06 6.26 19.72
C PRO A 130 0.76 6.76 18.30
N VAL A 131 -0.21 7.64 18.19
CA VAL A 131 -0.56 8.30 16.93
C VAL A 131 0.51 9.32 16.53
N PHE A 132 0.59 9.61 15.24
CA PHE A 132 1.55 10.56 14.66
C PHE A 132 0.92 11.34 13.52
N ASP A 133 1.53 12.45 13.14
CA ASP A 133 1.16 13.24 11.98
C ASP A 133 1.64 12.54 10.70
N LYS A 134 0.69 12.18 9.84
CA LYS A 134 0.92 11.43 8.60
C LYS A 134 1.82 12.18 7.62
N GLU A 135 1.68 13.49 7.53
CA GLU A 135 2.45 14.30 6.59
C GLU A 135 3.89 14.49 7.08
N GLU A 136 4.10 14.59 8.40
CA GLU A 136 5.44 14.67 9.00
C GLU A 136 6.21 13.36 8.82
N LEU A 137 5.56 12.20 8.99
CA LEU A 137 6.19 10.91 8.69
C LEU A 137 6.53 10.79 7.20
N LEU A 138 5.61 11.18 6.33
CA LEU A 138 5.83 11.15 4.90
C LEU A 138 7.03 12.03 4.49
N GLU A 139 7.13 13.25 5.01
CA GLU A 139 8.27 14.12 4.75
C GLU A 139 9.58 13.52 5.27
N CYS A 140 9.60 12.92 6.46
CA CYS A 140 10.78 12.22 6.98
C CYS A 140 11.21 11.06 6.05
N ILE A 141 10.26 10.30 5.52
CA ILE A 141 10.53 9.23 4.54
C ILE A 141 11.09 9.83 3.24
N GLN A 142 10.55 10.96 2.78
CA GLN A 142 11.07 11.64 1.59
C GLN A 142 12.51 12.10 1.79
N GLN A 143 12.85 12.65 2.96
CA GLN A 143 14.24 13.02 3.29
C GLN A 143 15.17 11.81 3.33
N LEU A 144 14.72 10.67 3.90
CA LEU A 144 15.49 9.42 3.90
C LEU A 144 15.75 8.91 2.47
N VAL A 145 14.71 8.87 1.63
CA VAL A 145 14.84 8.45 0.23
C VAL A 145 15.70 9.45 -0.57
N ARG A 146 15.64 10.75 -0.29
CA ARG A 146 16.53 11.75 -0.93
C ARG A 146 18.00 11.52 -0.56
N LEU A 147 18.28 11.20 0.70
CA LEU A 147 19.65 10.91 1.15
C LEU A 147 20.19 9.63 0.47
N ASP A 148 19.36 8.58 0.40
CA ASP A 148 19.70 7.30 -0.21
C ASP A 148 19.23 7.19 -1.68
N GLN A 149 19.07 8.30 -2.40
CA GLN A 149 18.45 8.31 -3.73
C GLN A 149 19.18 7.45 -4.78
N GLU A 150 20.49 7.30 -4.64
CA GLU A 150 21.33 6.47 -5.51
C GLU A 150 21.06 4.97 -5.33
N TRP A 151 20.39 4.57 -4.25
CA TRP A 151 19.89 3.21 -4.06
C TRP A 151 18.59 2.94 -4.83
N VAL A 152 17.88 3.97 -5.30
CA VAL A 152 16.75 3.77 -6.20
C VAL A 152 17.30 3.25 -7.53
N PRO A 153 17.04 1.98 -7.89
CA PRO A 153 17.74 1.33 -8.99
C PRO A 153 17.67 2.09 -10.30
N TYR A 154 18.77 2.10 -11.05
CA TYR A 154 18.82 2.58 -12.43
C TYR A 154 18.22 1.54 -13.39
N SER A 155 16.94 1.23 -13.19
CA SER A 155 16.20 0.27 -13.99
C SER A 155 14.70 0.57 -13.90
N THR A 156 14.00 0.44 -15.03
CA THR A 156 12.52 0.54 -15.11
C THR A 156 11.82 -0.76 -14.69
N SER A 157 12.56 -1.82 -14.35
CA SER A 157 11.99 -3.08 -13.84
C SER A 157 12.24 -3.29 -12.34
N ALA A 158 12.98 -2.38 -11.70
CA ALA A 158 13.33 -2.45 -10.30
C ALA A 158 12.89 -1.17 -9.56
N SER A 159 12.86 -1.24 -8.24
CA SER A 159 12.37 -0.13 -7.39
C SER A 159 13.07 -0.15 -6.03
N LEU A 160 12.93 0.93 -5.27
CA LEU A 160 13.34 0.95 -3.87
C LEU A 160 12.12 0.69 -2.99
N TYR A 161 12.11 -0.44 -2.31
CA TYR A 161 11.07 -0.77 -1.36
C TYR A 161 11.30 -0.04 -0.03
N ILE A 162 10.24 0.55 0.51
CA ILE A 162 10.23 1.36 1.73
C ILE A 162 9.42 0.59 2.78
N ARG A 163 10.04 0.31 3.92
CA ARG A 163 9.47 -0.47 5.03
C ARG A 163 9.38 0.37 6.30
N PRO A 164 8.34 1.23 6.45
CA PRO A 164 8.00 1.78 7.75
C PRO A 164 7.57 0.66 8.69
N THR A 165 8.06 0.69 9.92
CA THR A 165 7.82 -0.33 10.95
C THR A 165 7.62 0.38 12.27
N PHE A 166 6.68 -0.09 13.08
CA PHE A 166 6.33 0.57 14.34
C PHE A 166 6.07 -0.48 15.41
N VAL A 167 6.86 -0.43 16.48
CA VAL A 167 6.94 -1.47 17.51
C VAL A 167 6.78 -0.89 18.91
N GLY A 168 6.11 -1.63 19.79
CA GLY A 168 6.08 -1.36 21.22
C GLY A 168 7.39 -1.81 21.89
N THR A 169 8.04 -0.90 22.60
CA THR A 169 9.32 -1.13 23.29
C THR A 169 9.16 -1.13 24.82
N GLU A 170 7.93 -1.29 25.31
CA GLU A 170 7.58 -1.45 26.72
C GLU A 170 8.43 -2.55 27.40
N PRO A 171 9.22 -2.24 28.44
CA PRO A 171 10.13 -3.22 29.03
C PRO A 171 9.45 -4.20 29.99
N SER A 172 8.21 -3.93 30.43
CA SER A 172 7.47 -4.79 31.36
C SER A 172 6.66 -5.87 30.64
N LEU A 173 6.49 -7.03 31.29
CA LEU A 173 5.74 -8.18 30.76
C LEU A 173 4.22 -8.09 30.99
N GLY A 174 3.71 -6.93 31.43
CA GLY A 174 2.27 -6.75 31.53
C GLY A 174 1.65 -6.63 30.14
N VAL A 175 0.56 -7.36 29.87
CA VAL A 175 -0.21 -7.18 28.62
C VAL A 175 -1.03 -5.89 28.74
N LYS A 176 -0.45 -4.78 28.27
CA LYS A 176 -1.03 -3.44 28.36
C LYS A 176 -0.64 -2.57 27.16
N LYS A 177 -1.32 -1.44 27.01
CA LYS A 177 -0.91 -0.37 26.08
C LYS A 177 0.56 0.00 26.36
N PRO A 178 1.44 0.04 25.35
CA PRO A 178 2.85 0.33 25.58
C PRO A 178 3.05 1.78 26.06
N THR A 179 3.95 1.99 27.02
CA THR A 179 4.39 3.35 27.42
C THR A 179 5.69 3.78 26.73
N LYS A 180 6.30 2.90 25.94
CA LYS A 180 7.44 3.18 25.06
C LYS A 180 7.23 2.53 23.69
N ALA A 181 7.61 3.21 22.63
CA ALA A 181 7.51 2.71 21.27
C ALA A 181 8.64 3.26 20.39
N LEU A 182 8.93 2.56 19.29
CA LEU A 182 9.90 2.96 18.29
C LEU A 182 9.28 2.84 16.90
N LEU A 183 9.26 3.95 16.15
CA LEU A 183 8.97 3.97 14.73
C LEU A 183 10.28 4.02 13.96
N PHE A 184 10.47 3.15 12.97
CA PHE A 184 11.65 3.18 12.12
C PHE A 184 11.31 2.88 10.65
N VAL A 185 12.17 3.31 9.73
CA VAL A 185 12.01 3.04 8.30
C VAL A 185 13.33 2.53 7.74
N ILE A 186 13.28 1.38 7.07
CA ILE A 186 14.40 0.82 6.30
C ILE A 186 14.04 0.80 4.82
N LEU A 187 15.08 0.90 3.99
CA LEU A 187 14.97 0.90 2.53
C LEU A 187 15.72 -0.31 1.97
N SER A 188 15.16 -0.93 0.93
CA SER A 188 15.72 -2.12 0.30
C SER A 188 15.52 -2.05 -1.22
N PRO A 189 16.58 -2.10 -2.04
CA PRO A 189 16.42 -2.20 -3.49
C PRO A 189 15.81 -3.56 -3.84
N VAL A 190 14.79 -3.57 -4.70
CA VAL A 190 14.09 -4.79 -5.11
C VAL A 190 13.97 -4.87 -6.62
N GLY A 191 14.26 -6.04 -7.17
CA GLY A 191 14.15 -6.33 -8.59
C GLY A 191 12.71 -6.60 -9.03
N PRO A 192 12.52 -6.97 -10.31
CA PRO A 192 11.23 -7.45 -10.76
C PRO A 192 10.89 -8.75 -10.04
N TYR A 193 9.60 -8.93 -9.73
CA TYR A 193 9.13 -10.20 -9.17
C TYR A 193 9.22 -11.35 -10.20
N PHE A 194 9.25 -11.00 -11.49
CA PHE A 194 9.36 -11.94 -12.61
C PHE A 194 10.67 -11.69 -13.37
N SER A 195 11.60 -12.65 -13.28
CA SER A 195 12.96 -12.54 -13.80
C SER A 195 13.08 -12.62 -15.33
N SER A 196 12.09 -13.19 -16.03
CA SER A 196 12.12 -13.43 -17.48
C SER A 196 11.46 -12.32 -18.32
N GLY A 197 10.90 -11.28 -17.71
CA GLY A 197 10.13 -10.24 -18.42
C GLY A 197 8.72 -10.69 -18.87
N SER A 198 8.39 -11.97 -18.71
CA SER A 198 7.04 -12.53 -18.79
C SER A 198 6.51 -12.80 -17.39
N PHE A 199 5.19 -12.86 -17.20
CA PHE A 199 4.63 -13.35 -15.95
C PHE A 199 5.15 -14.76 -15.63
N ASN A 200 5.42 -15.00 -14.35
CA ASN A 200 5.63 -16.35 -13.82
C ASN A 200 4.41 -16.68 -12.94
N PRO A 201 3.43 -17.43 -13.46
CA PRO A 201 2.21 -17.69 -12.71
C PRO A 201 2.52 -18.52 -11.46
N VAL A 202 1.65 -18.40 -10.45
CA VAL A 202 1.76 -19.19 -9.22
C VAL A 202 0.64 -20.23 -9.14
N SER A 203 1.00 -21.40 -8.61
CA SER A 203 0.07 -22.41 -8.10
C SER A 203 -0.24 -22.11 -6.63
N LEU A 204 -1.52 -22.22 -6.27
CA LEU A 204 -2.03 -21.89 -4.94
C LEU A 204 -2.45 -23.14 -4.18
N TRP A 205 -2.20 -23.14 -2.87
CA TRP A 205 -2.68 -24.20 -1.98
C TRP A 205 -3.91 -23.74 -1.21
N ALA A 206 -5.04 -24.40 -1.41
CA ALA A 206 -6.32 -24.07 -0.79
C ALA A 206 -6.70 -25.15 0.25
N ASN A 207 -6.50 -24.84 1.54
CA ASN A 207 -6.87 -25.72 2.64
C ASN A 207 -7.72 -24.98 3.68
N PRO A 208 -9.01 -25.30 3.83
CA PRO A 208 -9.92 -24.58 4.72
C PRO A 208 -9.62 -24.77 6.21
N LYS A 209 -8.70 -25.69 6.57
CA LYS A 209 -8.20 -25.84 7.95
C LYS A 209 -7.54 -24.57 8.48
N TYR A 210 -6.96 -23.74 7.60
CA TYR A 210 -6.25 -22.52 7.99
C TYR A 210 -7.04 -21.28 7.62
N VAL A 211 -7.23 -20.41 8.62
CA VAL A 211 -7.95 -19.14 8.46
C VAL A 211 -6.98 -17.99 8.69
N ARG A 212 -6.81 -17.14 7.69
CA ARG A 212 -5.90 -15.98 7.75
C ARG A 212 -6.38 -14.92 8.75
N ALA A 213 -7.68 -14.66 8.73
CA ALA A 213 -8.33 -13.60 9.49
C ALA A 213 -9.82 -13.94 9.67
N TRP A 214 -10.44 -13.34 10.68
CA TRP A 214 -11.85 -13.55 11.00
C TRP A 214 -12.54 -12.24 11.35
N LYS A 215 -13.87 -12.23 11.27
CA LYS A 215 -14.70 -11.07 11.61
C LYS A 215 -14.46 -10.65 13.06
N GLY A 216 -14.22 -9.36 13.28
CA GLY A 216 -13.82 -8.83 14.59
C GLY A 216 -12.32 -8.97 14.90
N GLY A 217 -11.55 -9.69 14.07
CA GLY A 217 -10.10 -9.82 14.16
C GLY A 217 -9.35 -8.55 13.72
N THR A 218 -8.13 -8.71 13.19
CA THR A 218 -7.27 -7.58 12.76
C THR A 218 -6.78 -7.72 11.31
N GLY A 219 -7.44 -8.57 10.51
CA GLY A 219 -7.00 -8.89 9.15
C GLY A 219 -7.00 -7.71 8.17
N ASP A 220 -7.79 -6.67 8.45
CA ASP A 220 -7.86 -5.41 7.72
C ASP A 220 -6.78 -4.39 8.11
N CYS A 221 -5.92 -4.73 9.08
CA CYS A 221 -4.79 -3.94 9.54
C CYS A 221 -3.46 -4.65 9.23
N LYS A 222 -2.40 -3.88 9.01
CA LYS A 222 -1.08 -4.42 8.66
C LYS A 222 -0.21 -4.70 9.90
N MET A 223 -0.80 -5.42 10.86
CA MET A 223 -0.17 -5.80 12.12
C MET A 223 0.63 -7.10 11.97
N GLY A 224 1.77 -7.20 12.67
CA GLY A 224 2.70 -8.34 12.54
C GLY A 224 2.06 -9.69 12.89
N GLY A 225 1.17 -9.71 13.89
CA GLY A 225 0.46 -10.92 14.33
C GLY A 225 -0.32 -11.65 13.22
N ASN A 226 -0.79 -10.94 12.20
CA ASN A 226 -1.50 -11.55 11.06
C ASN A 226 -0.59 -12.41 10.16
N TYR A 227 0.72 -12.21 10.23
CA TYR A 227 1.69 -12.84 9.32
C TYR A 227 2.42 -14.01 9.98
N GLY A 228 2.73 -13.93 11.27
CA GLY A 228 3.39 -15.03 11.99
C GLY A 228 2.60 -16.34 11.90
N ALA A 229 1.28 -16.28 12.09
CA ALA A 229 0.40 -17.46 12.00
C ALA A 229 0.27 -18.03 10.58
N SER A 230 0.67 -17.29 9.54
CA SER A 230 0.56 -17.73 8.15
C SER A 230 1.68 -18.68 7.71
N LEU A 231 2.82 -18.66 8.42
CA LEU A 231 4.04 -19.34 7.98
C LEU A 231 3.88 -20.86 7.87
N PHE A 232 3.14 -21.48 8.79
CA PHE A 232 2.92 -22.92 8.76
C PHE A 232 2.17 -23.36 7.49
N ALA A 233 1.09 -22.67 7.15
CA ALA A 233 0.33 -22.96 5.93
C ALA A 233 1.16 -22.69 4.66
N GLN A 234 2.04 -21.67 4.69
CA GLN A 234 2.94 -21.40 3.58
C GLN A 234 4.01 -22.50 3.39
N CYS A 235 4.52 -23.09 4.48
CA CYS A 235 5.40 -24.25 4.41
C CYS A 235 4.67 -25.47 3.84
N GLU A 236 3.46 -25.78 4.33
CA GLU A 236 2.67 -26.89 3.77
C GLU A 236 2.33 -26.66 2.30
N ALA A 237 2.03 -25.42 1.88
CA ALA A 237 1.84 -25.10 0.47
C ALA A 237 3.09 -25.44 -0.37
N ALA A 238 4.28 -25.06 0.11
CA ALA A 238 5.55 -25.36 -0.56
C ALA A 238 5.83 -26.87 -0.61
N ASP A 239 5.56 -27.60 0.46
CA ASP A 239 5.69 -29.07 0.51
C ASP A 239 4.74 -29.78 -0.47
N ASN A 240 3.62 -29.14 -0.82
CA ASN A 240 2.67 -29.57 -1.85
C ASN A 240 2.93 -28.94 -3.24
N GLY A 241 4.11 -28.34 -3.46
CA GLY A 241 4.52 -27.80 -4.76
C GLY A 241 3.84 -26.48 -5.16
N CYS A 242 3.13 -25.82 -4.24
CA CYS A 242 2.48 -24.54 -4.46
C CYS A 242 3.34 -23.38 -3.94
N GLN A 243 3.29 -22.23 -4.62
CA GLN A 243 4.12 -21.08 -4.24
C GLN A 243 3.44 -20.17 -3.22
N GLN A 244 2.11 -20.18 -3.14
CA GLN A 244 1.33 -19.34 -2.22
C GLN A 244 0.12 -20.09 -1.67
N VAL A 245 -0.45 -19.58 -0.57
CA VAL A 245 -1.71 -20.06 0.00
C VAL A 245 -2.89 -19.31 -0.61
N LEU A 246 -3.96 -20.00 -0.98
CA LEU A 246 -5.28 -19.39 -1.19
C LEU A 246 -6.04 -19.42 0.13
N TRP A 247 -6.30 -18.25 0.70
CA TRP A 247 -6.98 -18.16 1.98
C TRP A 247 -8.48 -18.34 1.83
N LEU A 248 -9.01 -19.38 2.47
CA LEU A 248 -10.43 -19.68 2.53
C LEU A 248 -11.03 -19.20 3.86
N TYR A 249 -12.30 -18.81 3.86
CA TYR A 249 -13.01 -18.35 5.05
C TYR A 249 -14.47 -18.82 5.07
N GLY A 250 -14.97 -19.15 6.26
CA GLY A 250 -16.37 -19.52 6.46
C GLY A 250 -16.69 -20.95 6.04
N GLU A 251 -17.93 -21.35 6.32
CA GLU A 251 -18.45 -22.69 5.95
C GLU A 251 -18.63 -22.84 4.44
N ASP A 252 -18.86 -21.74 3.75
CA ASP A 252 -19.00 -21.65 2.29
C ASP A 252 -17.66 -21.48 1.56
N GLU A 253 -16.54 -21.56 2.29
CA GLU A 253 -15.17 -21.54 1.76
C GLU A 253 -14.94 -20.36 0.79
N GLN A 254 -15.28 -19.15 1.26
CA GLN A 254 -15.05 -17.90 0.55
C GLN A 254 -13.57 -17.71 0.27
N ILE A 255 -13.25 -17.39 -0.97
CA ILE A 255 -11.92 -17.03 -1.43
C ILE A 255 -11.64 -15.58 -0.98
N THR A 256 -10.58 -15.38 -0.20
CA THR A 256 -10.29 -14.07 0.40
C THR A 256 -9.05 -13.39 -0.20
N GLU A 257 -7.87 -13.95 0.03
CA GLU A 257 -6.57 -13.40 -0.38
C GLU A 257 -5.66 -14.48 -0.95
N VAL A 258 -4.70 -14.08 -1.79
CA VAL A 258 -3.65 -14.94 -2.35
C VAL A 258 -2.35 -14.66 -1.59
N GLY A 259 -2.02 -15.47 -0.60
CA GLY A 259 -0.87 -15.26 0.27
C GLY A 259 -0.96 -13.91 0.99
N THR A 260 -0.10 -12.96 0.63
CA THR A 260 -0.15 -11.57 1.15
C THR A 260 -0.64 -10.55 0.12
N MET A 261 -1.45 -10.99 -0.85
CA MET A 261 -1.98 -10.21 -1.96
C MET A 261 -3.51 -10.26 -1.98
N ASN A 262 -4.15 -9.16 -2.39
CA ASN A 262 -5.59 -9.16 -2.63
C ASN A 262 -5.93 -9.98 -3.88
N LEU A 263 -7.03 -10.72 -3.85
CA LEU A 263 -7.50 -11.53 -4.98
C LEU A 263 -8.36 -10.71 -5.95
N PHE A 264 -8.16 -10.94 -7.26
CA PHE A 264 -9.09 -10.59 -8.33
C PHE A 264 -9.43 -11.81 -9.20
N LEU A 265 -10.70 -11.89 -9.60
CA LEU A 265 -11.23 -12.86 -10.56
C LEU A 265 -11.86 -12.11 -11.73
N TYR A 266 -11.40 -12.38 -12.94
CA TYR A 266 -11.97 -11.88 -14.17
C TYR A 266 -12.66 -13.01 -14.93
N TRP A 267 -13.96 -12.88 -15.13
CA TRP A 267 -14.82 -13.99 -15.54
C TRP A 267 -16.12 -13.51 -16.18
N ILE A 268 -16.91 -14.46 -16.67
CA ILE A 268 -18.33 -14.27 -16.94
C ILE A 268 -19.12 -14.71 -15.70
N ASN A 269 -19.81 -13.77 -15.05
CA ASN A 269 -20.56 -14.05 -13.83
C ASN A 269 -21.81 -14.93 -14.10
N GLU A 270 -22.59 -15.20 -13.06
CA GLU A 270 -23.78 -16.06 -13.13
C GLU A 270 -24.90 -15.48 -14.02
N ASP A 271 -24.93 -14.16 -14.17
CA ASP A 271 -25.88 -13.44 -15.01
C ASP A 271 -25.42 -13.36 -16.49
N GLY A 272 -24.27 -13.94 -16.83
CA GLY A 272 -23.69 -13.91 -18.18
C GLY A 272 -22.94 -12.62 -18.52
N GLU A 273 -22.65 -11.78 -17.52
CA GLU A 273 -21.94 -10.51 -17.71
C GLU A 273 -20.43 -10.69 -17.52
N GLU A 274 -19.63 -10.00 -18.34
CA GLU A 274 -18.20 -9.89 -18.13
C GLU A 274 -17.90 -9.01 -16.91
N GLU A 275 -17.17 -9.57 -15.94
CA GLU A 275 -17.00 -8.98 -14.62
C GLU A 275 -15.56 -9.13 -14.10
N LEU A 276 -15.03 -8.07 -13.49
CA LEU A 276 -13.88 -8.11 -12.60
C LEU A 276 -14.37 -8.06 -11.14
N ALA A 277 -14.25 -9.19 -10.45
CA ALA A 277 -14.67 -9.36 -9.08
C ALA A 277 -13.48 -9.38 -8.09
N THR A 278 -13.69 -8.86 -6.89
CA THR A 278 -12.76 -8.97 -5.76
C THR A 278 -13.54 -9.04 -4.44
N PRO A 279 -13.07 -9.78 -3.42
CA PRO A 279 -13.74 -9.84 -2.12
C PRO A 279 -13.93 -8.46 -1.47
N PRO A 280 -15.06 -8.18 -0.79
CA PRO A 280 -15.37 -6.87 -0.22
C PRO A 280 -14.51 -6.55 1.02
N LEU A 281 -14.39 -5.26 1.36
CA LEU A 281 -13.69 -4.81 2.57
C LEU A 281 -14.57 -4.90 3.80
N ASP A 282 -14.75 -6.12 4.29
CA ASP A 282 -15.73 -6.50 5.29
C ASP A 282 -15.11 -6.84 6.66
N GLY A 283 -13.81 -6.55 6.82
CA GLY A 283 -13.00 -6.74 8.02
C GLY A 283 -11.97 -7.89 7.94
N ILE A 284 -12.10 -8.84 7.00
CA ILE A 284 -11.13 -9.94 6.85
C ILE A 284 -10.16 -9.76 5.69
N ILE A 285 -10.34 -8.73 4.87
CA ILE A 285 -9.48 -8.40 3.72
C ILE A 285 -8.63 -7.17 4.03
N LEU A 286 -7.32 -7.25 3.79
CA LEU A 286 -6.45 -6.08 3.90
C LEU A 286 -6.77 -5.07 2.78
N PRO A 287 -7.05 -3.79 3.06
CA PRO A 287 -7.31 -2.79 2.03
C PRO A 287 -6.01 -2.39 1.31
N GLY A 288 -5.63 -3.17 0.30
CA GLY A 288 -4.42 -2.95 -0.51
C GLY A 288 -4.50 -1.69 -1.37
N VAL A 289 -3.37 -0.99 -1.50
CA VAL A 289 -3.28 0.20 -2.36
C VAL A 289 -3.40 -0.23 -3.83
N THR A 290 -2.73 -1.32 -4.22
CA THR A 290 -2.82 -1.86 -5.58
C THR A 290 -4.23 -2.32 -5.91
N ARG A 291 -4.92 -3.00 -4.98
CA ARG A 291 -6.35 -3.34 -5.11
C ARG A 291 -7.19 -2.12 -5.42
N ARG A 292 -7.02 -1.04 -4.64
CA ARG A 292 -7.74 0.21 -4.87
C ARG A 292 -7.45 0.80 -6.25
N CYS A 293 -6.19 0.84 -6.67
CA CYS A 293 -5.82 1.33 -8.01
C CYS A 293 -6.42 0.50 -9.14
N ILE A 294 -6.51 -0.82 -8.99
CA ILE A 294 -7.10 -1.70 -10.00
C ILE A 294 -8.60 -1.43 -10.15
N LEU A 295 -9.31 -1.29 -9.02
CA LEU A 295 -10.73 -0.92 -9.02
C LEU A 295 -10.94 0.47 -9.64
N ASP A 296 -10.13 1.46 -9.25
CA ASP A 296 -10.20 2.82 -9.82
C ASP A 296 -10.00 2.79 -11.35
N LEU A 297 -9.01 2.05 -11.86
CA LEU A 297 -8.75 1.90 -13.30
C LEU A 297 -9.87 1.17 -14.04
N ALA A 298 -10.36 0.06 -13.49
CA ALA A 298 -11.41 -0.73 -14.12
C ALA A 298 -12.73 0.04 -14.23
N LEU A 299 -13.07 0.80 -13.18
CA LEU A 299 -14.23 1.70 -13.18
C LEU A 299 -14.05 2.86 -14.18
N GLU A 300 -12.84 3.40 -14.32
CA GLU A 300 -12.53 4.46 -15.30
C GLU A 300 -12.65 3.96 -16.75
N TRP A 301 -12.27 2.70 -17.02
CA TRP A 301 -12.42 2.11 -18.35
C TRP A 301 -13.88 1.86 -18.72
N GLY A 302 -14.72 1.42 -17.77
CA GLY A 302 -16.16 1.22 -18.00
C GLY A 302 -16.49 0.16 -19.06
N GLU A 303 -15.57 -0.78 -19.30
CA GLU A 303 -15.67 -1.80 -20.37
C GLU A 303 -16.37 -3.09 -19.91
N PHE A 304 -16.42 -3.34 -18.60
CA PHE A 304 -16.98 -4.53 -17.97
C PHE A 304 -17.47 -4.19 -16.55
N LYS A 305 -18.25 -5.08 -15.95
CA LYS A 305 -18.76 -4.91 -14.59
C LYS A 305 -17.62 -5.00 -13.57
N VAL A 306 -17.66 -4.16 -12.54
CA VAL A 306 -16.68 -4.18 -11.44
C VAL A 306 -17.42 -4.40 -10.14
N SER A 307 -17.15 -5.52 -9.47
CA SER A 307 -17.92 -5.97 -8.31
C SER A 307 -17.00 -6.22 -7.11
N GLU A 308 -17.22 -5.51 -6.01
CA GLU A 308 -16.72 -5.93 -4.69
C GLU A 308 -17.73 -6.91 -4.10
N ARG A 309 -17.55 -8.22 -4.34
CA ARG A 309 -18.50 -9.29 -3.96
C ARG A 309 -17.79 -10.53 -3.42
N TYR A 310 -18.50 -11.31 -2.63
CA TYR A 310 -18.01 -12.62 -2.18
C TYR A 310 -17.87 -13.57 -3.38
N LEU A 311 -16.83 -14.39 -3.30
CA LEU A 311 -16.47 -15.43 -4.25
C LEU A 311 -16.19 -16.69 -3.45
N THR A 312 -16.82 -17.82 -3.78
CA THR A 312 -16.59 -19.10 -3.10
C THR A 312 -15.84 -20.08 -4.00
N MET A 313 -15.26 -21.13 -3.40
CA MET A 313 -14.69 -22.25 -4.17
C MET A 313 -15.73 -22.91 -5.09
N ASP A 314 -16.99 -23.00 -4.65
CA ASP A 314 -18.09 -23.53 -5.48
C ASP A 314 -18.39 -22.61 -6.68
N ASN A 315 -18.41 -21.29 -6.49
CA ASN A 315 -18.57 -20.33 -7.60
C ASN A 315 -17.45 -20.49 -8.64
N LEU A 316 -16.21 -20.63 -8.17
CA LEU A 316 -15.04 -20.78 -9.03
C LEU A 316 -15.09 -22.11 -9.80
N THR A 317 -15.38 -23.22 -9.11
CA THR A 317 -15.45 -24.56 -9.71
C THR A 317 -16.53 -24.62 -10.79
N ALA A 318 -17.74 -24.16 -10.49
CA ALA A 318 -18.84 -24.10 -11.46
C ALA A 318 -18.54 -23.16 -12.65
N ALA A 319 -17.71 -22.13 -12.45
CA ALA A 319 -17.28 -21.27 -13.54
C ALA A 319 -16.18 -21.89 -14.40
N LEU A 320 -15.27 -22.68 -13.82
CA LEU A 320 -14.27 -23.43 -14.57
C LEU A 320 -14.92 -24.50 -15.45
N GLU A 321 -15.85 -25.29 -14.91
CA GLU A 321 -16.63 -26.28 -15.66
C GLU A 321 -17.41 -25.65 -16.83
N GLY A 322 -17.96 -24.45 -16.61
CA GLY A 322 -18.67 -23.67 -17.61
C GLY A 322 -17.77 -22.88 -18.57
N ASN A 323 -16.44 -22.98 -18.49
CA ASN A 323 -15.47 -22.19 -19.24
C ASN A 323 -15.72 -20.66 -19.14
N ARG A 324 -16.17 -20.19 -17.97
CA ARG A 324 -16.49 -18.79 -17.70
C ARG A 324 -15.33 -18.00 -17.09
N VAL A 325 -14.36 -18.67 -16.48
CA VAL A 325 -13.16 -18.01 -15.92
C VAL A 325 -12.21 -17.59 -17.04
N LYS A 326 -11.75 -16.34 -17.00
CA LYS A 326 -10.75 -15.82 -17.96
C LYS A 326 -9.38 -15.69 -17.30
N GLU A 327 -9.31 -14.96 -16.19
CA GLU A 327 -8.05 -14.68 -15.50
C GLU A 327 -8.26 -14.64 -13.98
N MET A 328 -7.29 -15.12 -13.22
CA MET A 328 -7.23 -14.95 -11.76
C MET A 328 -5.84 -14.45 -11.40
N PHE A 329 -5.77 -13.46 -10.50
CA PHE A 329 -4.48 -12.89 -10.09
C PHE A 329 -4.53 -12.27 -8.70
N GLY A 330 -3.38 -12.32 -8.02
CA GLY A 330 -3.12 -11.53 -6.82
C GLY A 330 -2.66 -10.11 -7.16
N SER A 331 -2.92 -9.15 -6.26
CA SER A 331 -2.39 -7.79 -6.34
C SER A 331 -1.75 -7.33 -5.03
N GLY A 332 -0.61 -6.65 -5.14
CA GLY A 332 0.13 -6.16 -3.97
C GLY A 332 1.35 -5.34 -4.35
N THR A 333 1.94 -4.60 -3.40
CA THR A 333 3.08 -3.69 -3.69
C THR A 333 4.29 -4.44 -4.26
N ALA A 334 4.54 -5.69 -3.83
CA ALA A 334 5.73 -6.46 -4.21
C ALA A 334 5.75 -6.79 -5.72
N CYS A 335 4.69 -7.40 -6.23
CA CYS A 335 4.58 -7.89 -7.61
C CYS A 335 3.69 -7.02 -8.53
N VAL A 336 2.96 -6.05 -7.97
CA VAL A 336 1.87 -5.30 -8.63
C VAL A 336 0.70 -6.23 -8.99
N VAL A 337 0.90 -7.14 -9.95
CA VAL A 337 -0.05 -8.18 -10.37
C VAL A 337 0.67 -9.52 -10.47
N CYS A 338 0.08 -10.58 -9.93
CA CYS A 338 0.63 -11.94 -9.95
C CYS A 338 -0.40 -12.94 -10.46
N PRO A 339 -0.29 -13.41 -11.71
CA PRO A 339 -1.21 -14.40 -12.29
C PRO A 339 -1.22 -15.72 -11.53
N VAL A 340 -2.37 -16.37 -11.51
CA VAL A 340 -2.59 -17.70 -10.93
C VAL A 340 -2.83 -18.68 -12.06
N SER A 341 -2.07 -19.78 -12.09
CA SER A 341 -2.28 -20.86 -13.07
C SER A 341 -3.01 -22.05 -12.50
N ASP A 342 -2.87 -22.35 -11.21
CA ASP A 342 -3.41 -23.59 -10.64
C ASP A 342 -3.80 -23.40 -9.16
N ILE A 343 -4.74 -24.21 -8.70
CA ILE A 343 -5.15 -24.27 -7.29
C ILE A 343 -5.23 -25.74 -6.86
N LEU A 344 -4.44 -26.15 -5.86
CA LEU A 344 -4.57 -27.45 -5.20
C LEU A 344 -5.68 -27.35 -4.15
N TYR A 345 -6.77 -28.06 -4.37
CA TYR A 345 -7.94 -28.05 -3.50
C TYR A 345 -8.50 -29.46 -3.34
N ARG A 346 -8.69 -29.90 -2.09
CA ARG A 346 -9.20 -31.25 -1.74
C ARG A 346 -8.47 -32.41 -2.44
N GLY A 347 -7.17 -32.24 -2.70
CA GLY A 347 -6.33 -33.24 -3.36
C GLY A 347 -6.35 -33.18 -4.88
N GLU A 348 -7.13 -32.28 -5.47
CA GLU A 348 -7.24 -32.10 -6.92
C GLU A 348 -6.56 -30.81 -7.36
N MET A 349 -5.77 -30.89 -8.44
CA MET A 349 -5.17 -29.73 -9.08
C MET A 349 -6.17 -29.14 -10.08
N MET A 350 -6.73 -27.99 -9.74
CA MET A 350 -7.61 -27.23 -10.64
C MET A 350 -6.78 -26.25 -11.45
N HIS A 351 -6.81 -26.41 -12.77
CA HIS A 351 -6.16 -25.48 -13.68
C HIS A 351 -7.02 -24.21 -13.88
N ILE A 352 -6.39 -23.05 -13.81
CA ILE A 352 -6.97 -21.74 -14.04
C ILE A 352 -6.41 -21.19 -15.37
N PRO A 353 -7.26 -20.91 -16.38
CA PRO A 353 -6.81 -20.64 -17.75
C PRO A 353 -6.24 -19.22 -17.95
N THR A 354 -5.63 -18.64 -16.90
CA THR A 354 -5.15 -17.26 -16.90
C THR A 354 -4.11 -17.04 -18.00
N MET A 355 -3.17 -17.98 -18.17
CA MET A 355 -2.05 -17.82 -19.09
C MET A 355 -2.47 -18.02 -20.56
N GLU A 356 -3.38 -18.96 -20.79
CA GLU A 356 -3.96 -19.34 -22.07
C GLU A 356 -4.84 -18.22 -22.64
N ASN A 357 -5.42 -17.39 -21.78
CA ASN A 357 -6.16 -16.19 -22.16
C ASN A 357 -5.24 -14.98 -22.47
N GLY A 358 -3.91 -15.16 -22.46
CA GLY A 358 -2.93 -14.11 -22.81
C GLY A 358 -2.61 -13.14 -21.68
N PRO A 359 -2.88 -13.49 -20.43
CA PRO A 359 -3.71 -12.72 -19.49
C PRO A 359 -3.81 -11.24 -19.84
N LYS A 360 -4.79 -10.91 -20.69
CA LYS A 360 -4.95 -9.58 -21.30
C LYS A 360 -5.18 -8.50 -20.24
N LEU A 361 -6.06 -8.77 -19.28
CA LEU A 361 -6.40 -7.80 -18.25
C LEU A 361 -5.24 -7.62 -17.26
N ALA A 362 -4.63 -8.70 -16.78
CA ALA A 362 -3.47 -8.65 -15.90
C ALA A 362 -2.31 -7.87 -16.55
N SER A 363 -2.02 -8.13 -17.82
CA SER A 363 -0.99 -7.43 -18.61
C SER A 363 -1.31 -5.95 -18.79
N ARG A 364 -2.57 -5.61 -19.11
CA ARG A 364 -3.03 -4.22 -19.25
C ARG A 364 -2.91 -3.46 -17.94
N ILE A 365 -3.31 -4.06 -16.82
CA ILE A 365 -3.20 -3.47 -15.48
C ILE A 365 -1.73 -3.24 -15.14
N LEU A 366 -0.87 -4.26 -15.29
CA LEU A 366 0.55 -4.16 -15.01
C LEU A 366 1.21 -3.05 -15.83
N SER A 367 0.94 -3.02 -17.15
CA SER A 367 1.45 -1.97 -18.04
C SER A 367 1.01 -0.59 -17.56
N LYS A 368 -0.29 -0.39 -17.28
CA LYS A 368 -0.79 0.92 -16.85
C LYS A 368 -0.22 1.37 -15.51
N LEU A 369 -0.13 0.48 -14.53
CA LEU A 369 0.44 0.83 -13.23
C LEU A 369 1.94 1.13 -13.33
N THR A 370 2.67 0.37 -14.15
CA THR A 370 4.12 0.59 -14.36
C THR A 370 4.37 1.88 -15.15
N ASP A 371 3.58 2.15 -16.20
CA ASP A 371 3.65 3.41 -16.96
C ASP A 371 3.42 4.62 -16.06
N ILE A 372 2.48 4.48 -15.12
CA ILE A 372 2.21 5.50 -14.11
C ILE A 372 3.41 5.68 -13.19
N GLN A 373 3.94 4.58 -12.63
CA GLN A 373 5.08 4.57 -11.69
C GLN A 373 6.35 5.17 -12.33
N ASP A 374 6.63 4.82 -13.59
CA ASP A 374 7.81 5.26 -14.35
C ASP A 374 7.63 6.60 -15.06
N CYS A 375 6.41 7.18 -15.02
CA CYS A 375 6.03 8.41 -15.72
C CYS A 375 6.13 8.33 -17.26
N LYS A 376 5.80 7.16 -17.84
CA LYS A 376 5.65 6.98 -19.30
C LYS A 376 4.28 7.48 -19.82
N ALA A 377 3.29 7.66 -18.95
CA ALA A 377 1.96 8.16 -19.30
C ALA A 377 1.51 9.29 -18.36
N LEU A 378 0.66 10.19 -18.90
CA LEU A 378 -0.09 11.16 -18.10
C LEU A 378 -1.16 10.43 -17.26
N HIS A 379 -1.31 10.84 -16.01
CA HIS A 379 -2.21 10.23 -15.04
C HIS A 379 -3.57 10.93 -15.05
N SER A 380 -4.65 10.17 -14.87
CA SER A 380 -5.94 10.75 -14.48
C SER A 380 -5.83 11.38 -13.08
N PRO A 381 -6.64 12.41 -12.75
CA PRO A 381 -6.60 13.06 -11.43
C PRO A 381 -6.79 12.08 -10.24
N SER A 382 -7.51 10.98 -10.45
CA SER A 382 -7.72 9.88 -9.49
C SER A 382 -6.44 9.07 -9.20
N MET A 383 -5.46 9.09 -10.10
CA MET A 383 -4.20 8.33 -10.05
C MET A 383 -2.97 9.22 -9.83
N ALA A 384 -3.17 10.49 -9.43
CA ALA A 384 -2.09 11.45 -9.24
C ALA A 384 -1.10 11.04 -8.13
N PHE A 385 0.18 11.35 -8.35
CA PHE A 385 1.23 11.22 -7.34
C PHE A 385 0.99 12.19 -6.17
N GLY A 386 0.96 11.68 -4.94
CA GLY A 386 0.65 12.45 -3.73
C GLY A 386 1.69 13.53 -3.36
N THR A 387 2.91 13.46 -3.88
CA THR A 387 3.97 14.45 -3.59
C THR A 387 5.13 14.28 -4.57
N ARG A 388 5.59 15.37 -5.21
CA ARG A 388 6.81 15.37 -6.05
C ARG A 388 8.03 15.62 -5.16
N MET A 389 9.04 14.75 -5.17
CA MET A 389 10.27 14.95 -4.37
C MET A 389 11.19 16.07 -4.89
N THR A 390 10.97 16.60 -6.10
CA THR A 390 11.80 17.66 -6.70
C THR A 390 10.94 18.86 -7.15
N ASN A 391 11.27 20.07 -6.69
CA ASN A 391 10.77 21.32 -7.25
C ASN A 391 11.29 21.50 -8.69
N CYS A 392 10.43 21.30 -9.71
CA CYS A 392 10.49 21.99 -11.02
C CYS A 392 9.35 21.55 -11.95
N SER A 393 8.69 22.55 -12.53
CA SER A 393 7.76 22.69 -13.68
C SER A 393 6.96 21.48 -14.22
N PRO A 394 5.69 21.69 -14.63
CA PRO A 394 4.90 20.64 -15.27
C PRO A 394 5.55 20.18 -16.58
N CYS A 395 5.46 18.87 -16.82
CA CYS A 395 5.66 18.31 -18.15
C CYS A 395 4.79 19.14 -19.11
N SER A 396 5.41 19.71 -20.13
CA SER A 396 4.72 20.48 -21.15
C SER A 396 3.53 19.69 -21.70
N THR A 397 2.43 20.42 -21.93
CA THR A 397 1.10 19.99 -22.41
C THR A 397 0.21 19.21 -21.43
N GLY A 398 -0.71 19.94 -20.78
CA GLY A 398 -1.84 19.37 -20.05
C GLY A 398 -2.63 20.47 -19.32
N TYR A 399 -3.81 20.79 -19.83
CA TYR A 399 -4.73 21.81 -19.33
C TYR A 399 -5.04 21.63 -17.83
N ILE A 400 -4.94 22.72 -17.05
CA ILE A 400 -5.51 22.80 -15.70
C ILE A 400 -6.89 23.44 -15.83
N PHE A 401 -7.96 22.66 -15.65
CA PHE A 401 -9.30 23.20 -15.40
C PHE A 401 -9.46 23.43 -13.88
N PHE A 402 -9.76 24.66 -13.49
CA PHE A 402 -10.24 24.98 -12.14
C PHE A 402 -11.68 24.50 -11.98
N GLY A 403 -11.92 23.65 -10.99
CA GLY A 403 -13.26 23.45 -10.43
C GLY A 403 -13.70 24.72 -9.71
N ILE A 404 -14.68 25.42 -10.25
CA ILE A 404 -15.34 26.55 -9.58
C ILE A 404 -16.39 25.96 -8.63
N VAL A 405 -16.11 26.02 -7.33
CA VAL A 405 -17.14 26.00 -6.30
C VAL A 405 -17.81 27.38 -6.34
N ARG A 406 -19.10 27.42 -6.68
CA ARG A 406 -19.93 28.62 -6.56
C ARG A 406 -20.06 29.00 -5.08
N SER A 407 -19.50 30.13 -4.72
CA SER A 407 -19.93 30.92 -3.55
C SER A 407 -19.77 32.38 -3.91
N GLU A 408 -20.86 33.12 -3.84
CA GLU A 408 -20.94 34.54 -4.11
C GLU A 408 -20.14 35.36 -3.09
N HIS A 409 -19.65 36.52 -3.55
CA HIS A 409 -19.00 37.60 -2.79
C HIS A 409 -17.53 37.38 -2.40
N VAL A 410 -16.62 38.06 -3.11
CA VAL A 410 -16.02 39.34 -2.66
C VAL A 410 -14.92 39.71 -3.67
N THR A 411 -15.13 40.84 -4.33
CA THR A 411 -14.15 41.64 -5.06
C THR A 411 -13.03 42.12 -4.13
N SER A 412 -11.77 41.86 -4.44
CA SER A 412 -10.72 42.92 -4.48
C SER A 412 -9.31 42.39 -4.79
N LYS A 413 -8.65 43.12 -5.70
CA LYS A 413 -7.19 43.27 -5.93
C LYS A 413 -6.44 42.17 -6.70
N LEU A 414 -6.47 42.33 -8.03
CA LEU A 414 -5.42 41.89 -8.96
C LEU A 414 -4.15 42.73 -8.79
N SER A 415 -2.99 42.07 -8.75
CA SER A 415 -1.68 42.66 -9.08
C SER A 415 -0.64 41.54 -9.19
N ILE A 416 -0.51 40.89 -10.35
CA ILE A 416 0.69 40.12 -10.70
C ILE A 416 1.02 40.36 -12.19
N TYR A 417 2.26 40.80 -12.42
CA TYR A 417 2.91 41.00 -13.72
C TYR A 417 2.82 39.74 -14.61
N GLN A 418 2.40 39.90 -15.87
CA GLN A 418 2.52 38.87 -16.92
C GLN A 418 3.48 39.36 -18.01
N GLU A 419 4.68 38.78 -18.07
CA GLU A 419 5.47 38.76 -19.30
C GLU A 419 5.17 37.47 -20.06
N PHE A 420 4.42 37.58 -21.16
CA PHE A 420 4.24 36.49 -22.11
C PHE A 420 5.45 36.40 -23.05
N CYS A 421 6.00 35.20 -23.19
CA CYS A 421 6.96 34.86 -24.23
C CYS A 421 6.40 35.19 -25.63
N ALA A 422 7.27 35.67 -26.53
CA ALA A 422 6.93 36.08 -27.89
C ALA A 422 6.24 34.98 -28.73
N ASP A 423 6.39 33.71 -28.35
CA ASP A 423 5.74 32.58 -29.02
C ASP A 423 4.26 32.42 -28.62
N CYS A 424 3.90 32.77 -27.37
CA CYS A 424 2.50 32.80 -26.92
C CYS A 424 1.71 33.93 -27.60
N LYS A 425 2.31 35.11 -27.78
CA LYS A 425 1.66 36.23 -28.48
C LYS A 425 1.38 35.91 -29.96
N ARG A 426 2.28 35.16 -30.63
CA ARG A 426 2.09 34.73 -32.03
C ARG A 426 0.99 33.68 -32.21
N ARG A 427 0.82 32.78 -31.24
CA ARG A 427 -0.23 31.76 -31.29
C ARG A 427 -1.61 32.30 -30.93
N LEU A 428 -1.68 33.28 -30.01
CA LEU A 428 -2.94 33.97 -29.69
C LEU A 428 -3.49 34.77 -30.88
N ALA A 429 -2.61 35.39 -31.67
CA ALA A 429 -2.98 36.15 -32.87
C ALA A 429 -3.41 35.28 -34.08
N LYS A 430 -3.32 33.95 -33.98
CA LYS A 430 -3.85 33.00 -34.98
C LYS A 430 -5.15 32.33 -34.55
N ALA A 431 -5.58 32.54 -33.30
CA ALA A 431 -6.77 31.92 -32.71
C ALA A 431 -7.88 32.94 -32.39
N ILE A 432 -7.66 34.20 -32.75
CA ILE A 432 -8.66 35.27 -32.93
C ILE A 432 -8.69 35.54 -34.44
#